data_AF-A0A7V9FRM7-F1
#
_entry.id   AF-A0A7V9FRM7-F1
#
_cell.length_a   1.000
_cell.length_b   1.000
_cell.length_c   1.000
_cell.angle_alpha   90.00
_cell.angle_beta   90.00
_cell.angle_gamma   90.00
#
_symmetry.space_group_name_H-M   'P 1'
#
loop_
_entity.id
_entity.type
_entity.pdbx_description
1 polymer ?
#
loop_
_entity_poly.entity_id
_entity_poly.type
_entity_poly.pdbx_seq_one_letter_code
_entity_poly.pdbx_strand_id
1 'polypeptide(L)'
;MGAEKLSISLDSDLAASVRAAASEQGVTVSTWLAEAAQARVRQQRLREALDVLASEEGELEAAEIDRVIADARRTSRMVVGTEGAV
;
A
#
# COMPACT_ATOMS: atom_id res chain seq x y z
N MET A 1 2.54 22.26 14.13
CA MET A 1 3.21 21.40 13.13
C MET A 1 3.22 22.16 11.82
N GLY A 2 4.40 22.41 11.24
CA GLY A 2 4.51 23.16 9.98
C GLY A 2 4.21 22.26 8.79
N ALA A 3 3.48 22.78 7.80
CA ALA A 3 3.31 22.12 6.51
C ALA A 3 4.33 22.72 5.54
N GLU A 4 5.13 21.87 4.91
CA GLU A 4 6.02 22.27 3.81
C GLU A 4 5.26 22.18 2.49
N LYS A 5 5.33 23.22 1.66
CA LYS A 5 4.65 23.26 0.38
C LYS A 5 5.54 22.66 -0.71
N LEU A 6 5.07 21.59 -1.33
CA LEU A 6 5.69 20.99 -2.50
C LEU A 6 4.99 21.48 -3.77
N SER A 7 5.76 21.91 -4.76
CA SER A 7 5.26 22.21 -6.11
C SER A 7 5.60 21.04 -7.02
N ILE A 8 4.57 20.41 -7.59
CA ILE A 8 4.72 19.24 -8.46
C ILE A 8 4.03 19.48 -9.80
N SER A 9 4.59 18.89 -10.86
CA SER A 9 3.95 18.81 -12.17
C SER A 9 3.49 17.38 -12.39
N LEU A 10 2.25 17.23 -12.87
CA LEU A 10 1.66 15.94 -13.19
C LEU A 10 1.29 15.95 -14.67
N ASP A 11 1.35 14.77 -15.28
CA ASP A 11 0.69 14.53 -16.56
C ASP A 11 -0.80 14.90 -16.47
N SER A 12 -1.37 15.40 -17.58
CA SER A 12 -2.76 15.90 -17.59
C SER A 12 -3.78 14.83 -17.20
N ASP A 13 -3.59 13.60 -17.66
CA ASP A 13 -4.53 12.52 -17.46
C ASP A 13 -4.44 12.00 -16.03
N LEU A 14 -3.22 11.93 -15.50
CA LEU A 14 -3.00 11.65 -14.08
C LEU A 14 -3.61 12.74 -13.20
N ALA A 15 -3.43 14.02 -13.55
CA ALA A 15 -4.02 15.13 -12.79
C ALA A 15 -5.55 15.10 -12.78
N ALA A 16 -6.18 14.70 -13.90
CA ALA A 16 -7.62 14.49 -13.96
C ALA A 16 -8.06 13.34 -13.05
N SER A 17 -7.36 12.21 -13.11
CA SER A 17 -7.64 11.02 -12.30
C SER A 17 -7.52 11.30 -10.79
N VAL A 18 -6.47 12.02 -10.39
CA VAL A 18 -6.27 12.43 -8.98
C VAL A 18 -7.39 13.35 -8.50
N ARG A 19 -7.85 14.30 -9.33
CA ARG A 19 -8.98 15.17 -8.98
C ARG A 19 -10.27 14.39 -8.80
N ALA A 20 -10.54 13.43 -9.69
CA ALA A 20 -11.72 12.56 -9.59
C ALA A 20 -11.68 11.75 -8.29
N ALA A 21 -10.57 11.05 -8.02
CA ALA A 21 -10.41 10.24 -6.82
C ALA A 21 -10.52 11.07 -5.52
N ALA A 22 -9.93 12.27 -5.49
CA ALA A 22 -10.05 13.16 -4.34
C ALA A 22 -11.52 13.62 -4.15
N SER A 23 -12.22 13.93 -5.24
CA SER A 23 -13.63 14.30 -5.21
C SER A 23 -14.53 13.17 -4.74
N GLU A 24 -14.33 11.94 -5.22
CA GLU A 24 -15.08 10.75 -4.79
C GLU A 24 -14.93 10.48 -3.29
N GLN A 25 -13.75 10.77 -2.74
CA GLN A 25 -13.44 10.63 -1.32
C GLN A 25 -13.82 11.87 -0.47
N GLY A 26 -14.30 12.94 -1.10
CA GLY A 26 -14.69 14.18 -0.41
C GLY A 26 -13.52 14.96 0.20
N VAL A 27 -12.30 14.80 -0.33
CA VAL A 27 -11.08 15.45 0.17
C VAL A 27 -10.44 16.36 -0.88
N THR A 28 -9.53 17.24 -0.46
CA THR A 28 -8.76 18.05 -1.40
C THR A 28 -7.71 17.21 -2.13
N VAL A 29 -7.31 17.63 -3.33
CA VAL A 29 -6.20 17.00 -4.08
C VAL A 29 -4.92 16.92 -3.26
N SER A 30 -4.58 17.97 -2.52
CA SER A 30 -3.40 17.99 -1.65
C SER A 30 -3.50 16.97 -0.51
N THR A 31 -4.68 16.81 0.09
CA THR A 31 -4.92 15.79 1.12
C THR A 31 -4.77 14.40 0.53
N TRP A 32 -5.42 14.14 -0.60
CA TRP A 32 -5.37 12.85 -1.28
C TRP A 32 -3.93 12.45 -1.64
N LEU A 33 -3.15 13.38 -2.22
CA LEU A 33 -1.75 13.15 -2.56
C LEU A 33 -0.89 12.92 -1.31
N ALA A 34 -1.12 13.66 -0.23
CA ALA A 34 -0.39 13.47 1.02
C ALA A 34 -0.66 12.09 1.63
N GLU A 35 -1.90 11.63 1.62
CA GLU A 35 -2.28 10.30 2.10
C GLU A 35 -1.69 9.18 1.24
N ALA A 36 -1.75 9.34 -0.09
CA ALA A 36 -1.13 8.41 -1.03
C ALA A 36 0.40 8.33 -0.82
N ALA A 37 1.06 9.47 -0.66
CA ALA A 37 2.49 9.53 -0.36
C ALA A 37 2.81 8.86 0.99
N GLN A 38 2.01 9.11 2.02
CA GLN A 38 2.18 8.48 3.32
C GLN A 38 2.02 6.95 3.25
N ALA A 39 1.02 6.47 2.51
CA ALA A 39 0.81 5.05 2.27
C ALA A 39 2.03 4.43 1.56
N ARG A 40 2.54 5.08 0.50
CA ARG A 40 3.70 4.60 -0.25
C ARG A 40 4.97 4.54 0.60
N VAL A 41 5.21 5.56 1.43
CA VAL A 41 6.35 5.61 2.36
C VAL A 41 6.24 4.52 3.43
N ARG A 42 5.05 4.30 4.00
CA ARG A 42 4.83 3.20 4.95
C ARG A 42 5.12 1.85 4.32
N GLN A 43 4.61 1.59 3.11
CA GLN A 43 4.85 0.35 2.39
C GLN A 43 6.34 0.14 2.07
N GLN A 44 7.04 1.21 1.68
CA GLN A 44 8.48 1.14 1.44
C GLN A 44 9.24 0.77 2.71
N ARG A 45 8.98 1.45 3.82
CA ARG A 45 9.63 1.14 5.10
C ARG A 45 9.34 -0.27 5.60
N LEU A 46 8.10 -0.74 5.40
CA LEU A 46 7.74 -2.11 5.73
C LEU A 46 8.54 -3.10 4.89
N ARG A 47 8.67 -2.86 3.58
CA ARG A 47 9.49 -3.70 2.71
C ARG A 47 10.95 -3.74 3.17
N GLU A 48 11.55 -2.58 3.43
CA GLU A 48 12.92 -2.48 3.92
C GLU A 48 13.11 -3.25 5.24
N ALA A 49 12.16 -3.16 6.18
CA ALA A 49 12.21 -3.93 7.42
C ALA A 49 12.09 -5.44 7.19
N LEU A 50 11.24 -5.88 6.26
CA LEU A 50 11.10 -7.29 5.89
C LEU A 50 12.36 -7.82 5.18
N ASP A 51 13.00 -7.01 4.33
CA ASP A 51 14.23 -7.38 3.65
C ASP A 51 15.38 -7.57 4.66
N VAL A 52 15.48 -6.69 5.67
CA VAL A 52 16.45 -6.85 6.76
C VAL A 52 16.19 -8.15 7.53
N LEU A 53 14.95 -8.39 7.95
CA LEU A 53 14.60 -9.61 8.67
C LEU A 53 14.89 -10.88 7.84
N ALA A 54 14.55 -10.88 6.55
CA ALA A 54 14.84 -11.99 5.66
C ALA A 54 16.34 -12.24 5.51
N SER A 55 17.16 -11.18 5.52
CA SER A 55 18.62 -11.33 5.47
C SER A 55 19.21 -11.95 6.74
N GLU A 56 18.55 -11.78 7.88
CA GLU A 56 18.96 -12.36 9.16
C GLU A 56 18.54 -13.84 9.28
N GLU A 57 17.34 -14.20 8.81
CA GLU A 57 16.80 -15.56 8.89
C GLU A 57 17.34 -16.50 7.79
N GLY A 58 17.78 -15.95 6.66
CA GLY A 58 18.22 -16.73 5.50
C GLY A 58 17.07 -17.18 4.59
N GLU A 59 17.40 -17.89 3.52
CA GLU A 59 16.39 -18.40 2.58
C GLU A 59 15.55 -19.51 3.23
N LEU A 60 14.23 -19.47 3.02
CA LEU A 60 13.34 -20.54 3.43
C LEU A 60 13.53 -21.76 2.54
N GLU A 61 13.69 -22.92 3.15
CA GLU A 61 13.71 -24.19 2.43
C GLU A 61 12.32 -24.50 1.85
N ALA A 62 12.27 -25.27 0.75
CA ALA A 62 11.00 -25.59 0.08
C ALA A 62 9.94 -26.20 1.02
N ALA A 63 10.37 -27.06 1.96
CA ALA A 63 9.48 -27.67 2.95
C ALA A 63 8.95 -26.65 3.99
N GLU A 64 9.69 -25.58 4.24
CA GLU A 64 9.28 -24.50 5.14
C GLU A 64 8.28 -23.58 4.45
N ILE A 65 8.50 -23.27 3.17
CA ILE A 65 7.54 -22.54 2.33
C ILE A 65 6.20 -23.28 2.29
N ASP A 66 6.21 -24.59 2.03
CA ASP A 66 4.99 -25.40 1.99
C ASP A 66 4.23 -25.37 3.33
N ARG A 67 4.95 -25.44 4.45
CA ARG A 67 4.37 -25.35 5.80
C ARG A 67 3.76 -23.98 6.05
N VAL A 68 4.49 -22.90 5.73
CA VAL A 68 4.01 -21.52 5.91
C VAL A 68 2.77 -21.26 5.06
N ILE A 69 2.73 -21.74 3.81
CA ILE A 69 1.53 -21.63 2.95
C ILE A 69 0.36 -22.40 3.56
N ALA A 70 0.57 -23.62 4.04
CA ALA A 70 -0.48 -24.41 4.68
C ALA A 70 -1.04 -23.73 5.94
N ASP A 71 -0.17 -23.14 6.76
CA ASP A 71 -0.56 -22.42 7.98
C ASP A 71 -1.26 -21.09 7.66
N ALA A 72 -0.77 -20.33 6.69
CA ALA A 72 -1.40 -19.10 6.22
C ALA A 72 -2.79 -19.36 5.65
N ARG A 73 -2.99 -20.44 4.88
CA ARG A 73 -4.32 -20.84 4.38
C ARG A 73 -5.27 -21.23 5.51
N ARG A 74 -4.78 -21.91 6.55
CA ARG A 74 -5.58 -22.31 7.72
C ARG A 74 -6.03 -21.11 8.55
N THR A 75 -5.18 -20.09 8.64
CA THR A 75 -5.40 -18.91 9.50
C THR A 75 -5.95 -17.71 8.74
N SER A 76 -5.91 -17.73 7.41
CA SER A 76 -6.53 -16.72 6.55
C SER A 76 -8.03 -16.66 6.80
N ARG A 77 -8.47 -15.60 7.47
CA ARG A 77 -9.84 -15.14 7.38
C ARG A 77 -9.99 -14.40 6.06
N MET A 78 -10.46 -15.11 5.05
CA MET A 78 -11.03 -14.49 3.86
C MET A 78 -12.21 -13.62 4.30
N VAL A 79 -12.05 -12.29 4.29
CA VAL A 79 -13.21 -11.41 4.23
C VAL A 79 -13.72 -11.56 2.81
N VAL A 80 -14.77 -12.35 2.63
CA VAL A 80 -15.56 -12.31 1.40
C VAL A 80 -16.11 -10.88 1.33
N GLY A 81 -15.49 -10.03 0.53
CA GLY A 81 -16.07 -8.74 0.21
C GLY A 81 -17.43 -9.00 -0.40
N THR A 82 -18.49 -8.61 0.30
CA THR A 82 -19.83 -8.56 -0.28
C THR A 82 -19.81 -7.58 -1.46
N GLU A 83 -20.56 -7.96 -2.49
CA GLU A 83 -20.70 -7.35 -3.82
C GLU A 83 -20.60 -5.81 -3.89
N GLY A 84 -20.05 -5.32 -5.02
CA GLY A 84 -20.09 -3.93 -5.48
C GLY A 84 -18.68 -3.37 -5.75
N ALA A 85 -18.29 -2.93 -6.95
CA ALA A 85 -19.02 -2.07 -7.87
C ALA A 85 -18.87 -2.51 -9.35
N VAL A 86 -20.01 -2.49 -10.05
CA VAL A 86 -20.10 -2.26 -11.51
C VAL A 86 -20.76 -0.91 -11.68
#